data_AF-A0A432Q447-F1
#
_entry.id   AF-A0A432Q447-F1
#
_cell.length_a   1.000
_cell.length_b   1.000
_cell.length_c   1.000
_cell.angle_alpha   90.00
_cell.angle_beta   90.00
_cell.angle_gamma   90.00
#
_symmetry.space_group_name_H-M   'P 1'
#
loop_
_entity.id
_entity.type
_entity.pdbx_description
1 polymer ?
#
loop_
_entity_poly.entity_id
_entity_poly.type
_entity_poly.pdbx_seq_one_letter_code
_entity_poly.pdbx_strand_id
1 'polypeptide(L)'
;EELRELLKTALNGKFLEAREILDKLMVEYGMSGEDVISQLFKEIISLSIDEKLKVQLIDKLGEIDFRLTEGSHERIQLDSYLAFLSNVKSGKS
;
A
#
# COMPACT_ATOMS: atom_id res chain seq x y z
N GLU A 1 -8.19 -10.08 -4.76
CA GLU A 1 -9.11 -9.04 -5.25
C GLU A 1 -9.08 -7.81 -4.33
N GLU A 2 -9.28 -8.00 -3.03
CA GLU A 2 -9.26 -6.93 -2.02
C GLU A 2 -7.95 -6.12 -1.96
N LEU A 3 -6.76 -6.72 -2.15
CA LEU A 3 -5.49 -5.98 -2.21
C LEU A 3 -5.42 -5.00 -3.39
N ARG A 4 -5.98 -5.41 -4.54
CA ARG A 4 -6.08 -4.56 -5.72
C ARG A 4 -7.07 -3.43 -5.49
N GLU A 5 -8.16 -3.71 -4.79
CA GLU A 5 -9.13 -2.70 -4.37
C GLU A 5 -8.49 -1.69 -3.42
N LEU A 6 -7.83 -2.17 -2.35
CA LEU A 6 -7.05 -1.35 -1.41
C LEU A 6 -6.12 -0.38 -2.15
N LEU A 7 -5.29 -0.92 -3.05
CA LEU A 7 -4.32 -0.15 -3.82
C LEU A 7 -4.99 0.89 -4.71
N LYS A 8 -6.07 0.54 -5.42
CA LYS A 8 -6.81 1.48 -6.27
C LYS A 8 -7.50 2.57 -5.46
N THR A 9 -8.12 2.21 -4.35
CA THR A 9 -8.81 3.13 -3.44
C THR A 9 -7.83 4.14 -2.88
N ALA A 10 -6.68 3.68 -2.38
CA ALA A 10 -5.60 4.56 -1.92
C ALA A 10 -5.10 5.47 -3.04
N LEU A 11 -4.77 4.94 -4.23
CA LEU A 11 -4.32 5.75 -5.37
C LEU A 11 -5.35 6.77 -5.84
N ASN A 12 -6.64 6.59 -5.54
CA ASN A 12 -7.69 7.56 -5.82
C ASN A 12 -7.86 8.63 -4.72
N GLY A 13 -6.96 8.67 -3.73
CA GLY A 13 -6.98 9.65 -2.65
C GLY A 13 -7.95 9.33 -1.51
N LYS A 14 -8.62 8.18 -1.57
CA LYS A 14 -9.61 7.76 -0.56
C LYS A 14 -8.91 7.04 0.60
N PHE A 15 -8.08 7.77 1.34
CA PHE A 15 -7.25 7.22 2.41
C PHE A 15 -8.06 6.46 3.48
N LEU A 16 -9.17 7.03 3.96
CA LEU A 16 -9.98 6.40 5.01
C LEU A 16 -10.63 5.10 4.53
N GLU A 17 -11.17 5.08 3.31
CA GLU A 17 -11.74 3.86 2.71
C GLU A 17 -10.66 2.78 2.51
N ALA A 18 -9.45 3.18 2.06
CA ALA A 18 -8.33 2.26 1.94
C ALA A 18 -7.92 1.70 3.32
N ARG A 19 -7.92 2.54 4.36
CA ARG A 19 -7.60 2.11 5.72
C ARG A 19 -8.60 1.07 6.23
N GLU A 20 -9.89 1.23 5.97
CA GLU A 20 -10.92 0.25 6.33
C GLU A 20 -10.72 -1.10 5.63
N ILE A 21 -10.38 -1.09 4.34
CA ILE A 21 -10.04 -2.32 3.60
C ILE A 21 -8.81 -3.00 4.21
N LEU A 22 -7.78 -2.22 4.57
CA LEU A 22 -6.58 -2.77 5.21
C LEU A 22 -6.89 -3.37 6.60
N ASP A 23 -7.73 -2.71 7.40
CA ASP A 23 -8.15 -3.25 8.69
C ASP A 23 -8.90 -4.57 8.51
N LYS A 24 -9.76 -4.69 7.49
CA LYS A 24 -10.41 -5.94 7.14
C LYS A 24 -9.41 -7.05 6.80
N LEU A 25 -8.41 -6.75 5.96
CA LEU A 25 -7.35 -7.67 5.57
C LEU A 25 -6.54 -8.19 6.76
N MET A 26 -6.16 -7.30 7.68
CA MET A 26 -5.34 -7.68 8.83
C MET A 26 -6.15 -8.35 9.94
N VAL A 27 -7.35 -7.86 10.22
CA VAL A 27 -8.15 -8.31 11.38
C VAL A 27 -9.05 -9.50 11.03
N GLU A 28 -9.81 -9.41 9.93
CA GLU A 28 -10.76 -10.48 9.57
C GLU A 28 -10.06 -11.64 8.89
N TYR A 29 -9.14 -11.36 7.96
CA TYR A 29 -8.41 -12.40 7.24
C TYR A 29 -7.08 -12.79 7.89
N GLY A 30 -6.68 -12.11 8.96
CA GLY A 30 -5.48 -12.45 9.75
C GLY A 30 -4.18 -12.29 8.96
N MET A 31 -4.15 -11.45 7.93
CA MET A 31 -2.94 -11.25 7.14
C MET A 31 -1.86 -10.52 7.96
N SER A 32 -0.63 -11.02 7.89
CA SER A 32 0.53 -10.33 8.47
C SER A 32 0.90 -9.07 7.66
N GLY A 33 1.67 -8.17 8.26
CA GLY A 33 2.17 -7.00 7.54
C GLY A 33 3.03 -7.37 6.33
N GLU A 34 3.88 -8.40 6.49
CA GLU A 34 4.71 -8.96 5.41
C GLU A 34 3.88 -9.54 4.26
N ASP A 35 2.78 -10.24 4.57
CA ASP A 35 1.87 -10.77 3.56
C ASP A 35 1.22 -9.65 2.74
N VAL A 36 0.77 -8.58 3.42
CA VAL A 36 0.18 -7.41 2.76
C VAL A 36 1.22 -6.76 1.83
N ILE A 37 2.45 -6.55 2.29
CA ILE A 37 3.52 -5.95 1.47
C ILE A 37 3.82 -6.81 0.25
N SER A 38 4.02 -8.12 0.43
CA SER A 38 4.37 -9.01 -0.66
C SER A 38 3.28 -9.09 -1.74
N GLN A 39 2.00 -9.01 -1.34
CA GLN A 39 0.88 -8.96 -2.27
C GLN A 39 0.74 -7.59 -2.94
N LEU A 40 0.91 -6.48 -2.21
CA LEU A 40 0.94 -5.14 -2.79
C LEU A 40 2.01 -5.01 -3.87
N PHE A 41 3.22 -5.55 -3.64
CA PHE A 41 4.29 -5.54 -4.63
C PHE A 41 3.87 -6.22 -5.94
N LYS A 42 3.26 -7.41 -5.86
CA LYS A 42 2.74 -8.14 -7.03
C LYS A 42 1.67 -7.33 -7.77
N GLU A 43 0.75 -6.72 -7.03
CA GLU A 43 -0.31 -5.89 -7.61
C GLU A 43 0.27 -4.66 -8.32
N ILE A 44 1.23 -3.97 -7.71
CA ILE A 44 1.90 -2.79 -8.31
C ILE A 44 2.65 -3.15 -9.59
N ILE A 45 3.37 -4.29 -9.63
CA ILE A 45 4.02 -4.76 -10.84
C ILE A 45 3.00 -4.97 -11.96
N SER A 46 1.85 -5.57 -11.62
CA SER A 46 0.78 -5.86 -12.59
C SER A 46 -0.01 -4.63 -13.04
N LEU A 47 0.09 -3.49 -12.36
CA LEU A 47 -0.62 -2.27 -12.73
C LEU A 47 -0.15 -1.72 -14.08
N SER A 48 -1.11 -1.34 -14.92
CA SER A 48 -0.91 -0.60 -16.16
C SER A 48 -0.85 0.91 -15.88
N ILE A 49 0.20 1.35 -15.19
CA ILE A 49 0.47 2.76 -14.86
C ILE A 49 1.81 3.20 -15.47
N ASP A 50 2.06 4.51 -15.46
CA ASP A 50 3.33 5.10 -15.87
C ASP A 50 4.52 4.46 -15.12
N GLU A 51 5.60 4.18 -15.83
CA GLU A 51 6.76 3.47 -15.29
C GLU A 51 7.45 4.24 -14.16
N LYS A 52 7.54 5.58 -14.27
CA LYS A 52 8.10 6.42 -13.21
C LYS A 52 7.27 6.34 -11.95
N LEU A 53 5.95 6.35 -12.10
CA LEU A 53 5.04 6.17 -10.97
C LEU A 53 5.24 4.78 -10.35
N LYS A 54 5.30 3.72 -11.16
CA LYS A 54 5.54 2.35 -10.68
C LYS A 54 6.82 2.24 -9.85
N VAL A 55 7.91 2.84 -10.33
CA VAL A 55 9.20 2.89 -9.59
C VAL A 55 9.02 3.61 -8.25
N GLN A 56 8.35 4.76 -8.21
CA GLN A 56 8.09 5.49 -6.96
C GLN A 56 7.28 4.66 -5.94
N LEU A 57 6.28 3.90 -6.41
CA LEU A 57 5.47 3.05 -5.55
C LEU A 57 6.28 1.89 -4.95
N ILE A 58 7.12 1.26 -5.77
CA ILE A 58 7.97 0.14 -5.37
C ILE A 58 9.06 0.60 -4.39
N ASP A 59 9.74 1.71 -4.70
CA ASP A 59 10.79 2.28 -3.86
C ASP A 59 10.26 2.55 -2.43
N LYS A 60 9.09 3.22 -2.35
CA LYS A 60 8.48 3.49 -1.06
C LYS A 60 8.04 2.22 -0.34
N LEU A 61 7.55 1.20 -1.06
CA LEU A 61 7.15 -0.06 -0.46
C LEU A 61 8.35 -0.81 0.14
N GLY A 62 9.51 -0.75 -0.51
CA GLY A 62 10.76 -1.33 -0.01
C GLY A 62 11.24 -0.68 1.30
N GLU A 63 11.07 0.63 1.47
CA GLU A 63 11.37 1.30 2.75
C GLU A 63 10.46 0.80 3.88
N ILE A 64 9.18 0.55 3.59
CA ILE A 64 8.20 0.05 4.55
C ILE A 64 8.55 -1.39 4.93
N ASP A 65 8.85 -2.23 3.95
CA ASP A 65 9.30 -3.62 4.14
C ASP A 65 10.52 -3.67 5.07
N PHE A 66 11.56 -2.91 4.74
CA PHE A 66 12.75 -2.80 5.59
C PHE A 66 12.40 -2.41 7.03
N ARG A 67 11.56 -1.40 7.24
CA ARG A 67 11.15 -0.98 8.59
C ARG A 67 10.39 -2.06 9.34
N LEU A 68 9.53 -2.84 8.65
CA LEU A 68 8.85 -3.98 9.29
C LEU A 68 9.86 -5.02 9.75
N THR A 69 10.84 -5.37 8.90
CA THR A 69 11.88 -6.36 9.27
C THR A 69 12.73 -5.93 10.47
N GLU A 70 12.87 -4.62 10.68
CA GLU A 70 13.55 -4.04 11.86
C GLU A 70 12.66 -3.99 13.12
N GLY A 71 11.47 -4.60 13.10
CA GLY A 71 10.54 -4.66 14.23
C GLY A 71 9.71 -3.40 14.44
N SER A 72 9.56 -2.56 13.40
CA SER A 72 8.64 -1.42 13.47
C SER A 72 7.19 -1.86 13.56
N HIS A 73 6.33 -0.97 14.06
CA HIS A 73 4.92 -1.23 14.19
C HIS A 73 4.21 -1.36 12.83
N GLU A 74 3.75 -2.56 12.49
CA GLU A 74 3.17 -2.91 11.19
C GLU A 74 2.07 -1.96 10.74
N ARG A 75 1.04 -1.79 11.58
CA ARG A 75 -0.11 -0.93 11.31
C ARG A 75 0.29 0.48 10.89
N ILE A 76 1.25 1.09 11.58
CA ILE A 76 1.72 2.46 11.33
C ILE A 76 2.45 2.55 10.00
N GLN A 77 3.30 1.58 9.67
CA GLN A 77 4.03 1.58 8.40
C GLN A 77 3.09 1.36 7.21
N LEU A 78 2.11 0.46 7.33
CA LEU A 78 1.11 0.24 6.29
C LEU A 78 0.20 1.46 6.10
N ASP A 79 -0.24 2.11 7.19
CA ASP A 79 -0.97 3.39 7.12
C ASP A 79 -0.14 4.48 6.41
N SER A 80 1.15 4.56 6.75
CA SER A 80 2.10 5.49 6.09
C SER A 80 2.19 5.22 4.59
N TYR A 81 2.20 3.94 4.17
CA TYR A 81 2.18 3.58 2.76
C TYR A 81 0.88 3.99 2.06
N LEU A 82 -0.28 3.75 2.67
CA LEU A 82 -1.57 4.18 2.12
C LEU A 82 -1.68 5.71 2.00
N ALA A 83 -1.14 6.45 2.97
CA ALA A 83 -1.08 7.91 2.92
C ALA A 83 -0.19 8.39 1.77
N PHE A 84 0.97 7.76 1.57
CA PHE A 84 1.82 8.03 0.42
C PHE A 84 1.08 7.80 -0.90
N LEU A 85 0.44 6.63 -1.08
CA LEU A 85 -0.34 6.31 -2.28
C LEU A 85 -1.42 7.36 -2.56
N SER A 86 -2.10 7.82 -1.51
CA SER A 86 -3.16 8.83 -1.60
C SER A 86 -2.65 10.20 -2.05
N ASN A 87 -1.40 10.54 -1.75
CA ASN A 87 -0.81 11.82 -2.11
C ASN A 87 -0.23 11.86 -3.52
N VAL A 88 0.26 10.72 -4.04
CA VAL A 88 1.01 10.68 -5.30
C VAL A 88 0.14 11.05 -6.52
N LYS A 89 -1.17 10.78 -6.49
CA LYS A 89 -2.08 11.17 -7.60
C LYS A 89 -2.54 12.63 -7.52
N SER A 90 -2.56 13.23 -6.33
CA SER A 90 -2.91 14.64 -6.13
C SER A 90 -1.86 15.63 -6.64
N GLY A 91 -0.66 15.15 -7.00
CA GLY A 91 0.43 15.95 -7.55
C GLY A 91 0.36 16.26 -9.06
N LYS A 92 -0.74 15.88 -9.74
CA LYS A 92 -0.99 16.28 -11.14
C LYS A 92 -2.31 17.08 -11.21
N SER A 93 -2.21 18.38 -10.97
CA SER A 93 -3.16 19.41 -11.42
C SER A 93 -2.35 20.58 -11.96
#